data_AF-A0A8J3CHG6-F1
#
_entry.id   AF-A0A8J3CHG6-F1
#
_cell.length_a   1.000
_cell.length_b   1.000
_cell.length_c   1.000
_cell.angle_alpha   90.00
_cell.angle_beta   90.00
_cell.angle_gamma   90.00
#
_symmetry.space_group_name_H-M   'P 1'
#
loop_
_entity.id
_entity.type
_entity.pdbx_description
1 polymer ?
#
loop_
_entity_poly.entity_id
_entity_poly.type
_entity_poly.pdbx_seq_one_letter_code
_entity_poly.pdbx_strand_id
1 'polypeptide(L)'
;MTGHPGPLPQIDRPDAGLVLISRWYVGTPDQQRAVLDHSLGRWDQLPWPDGLLSVNGYTSTDGDTVMTYAQWTSDKAFRLFDQARPAIDGPVTEACPG
;
A
#
# COMPACT_ATOMS: atom_id res chain seq x y z
N MET A 1 -15.34 -15.46 -1.83
CA MET A 1 -14.77 -15.46 -3.19
C MET A 1 -13.27 -15.23 -3.02
N THR A 2 -12.48 -16.31 -3.02
CA THR A 2 -11.02 -16.25 -2.84
C THR A 2 -10.41 -15.70 -4.13
N GLY A 3 -10.12 -14.40 -4.17
CA GLY A 3 -9.36 -13.81 -5.28
C GLY A 3 -8.00 -14.49 -5.38
N HIS A 4 -7.58 -14.89 -6.58
CA HIS A 4 -6.24 -15.39 -6.78
C HIS A 4 -5.23 -14.29 -6.43
N PRO A 5 -4.17 -14.60 -5.67
CA PRO A 5 -3.14 -13.61 -5.37
C PRO A 5 -2.52 -13.13 -6.68
N GLY A 6 -2.33 -11.81 -6.79
CA GLY A 6 -1.58 -11.19 -7.88
C GLY A 6 -0.11 -11.63 -7.87
N PRO A 7 0.67 -11.23 -8.90
CA PRO A 7 2.09 -11.55 -8.96
C PRO A 7 2.82 -10.97 -7.74
N LEU A 8 3.72 -11.77 -7.15
CA LEU A 8 4.55 -11.33 -6.03
C LEU A 8 5.59 -10.30 -6.49
N PRO A 9 6.01 -9.36 -5.61
CA PRO A 9 7.07 -8.43 -5.95
C PRO A 9 8.40 -9.17 -6.15
N GLN A 10 9.15 -8.76 -7.17
CA GLN A 10 10.55 -9.12 -7.26
C GLN A 10 11.34 -8.30 -6.23
N ILE A 11 11.76 -8.94 -5.15
CA ILE A 11 12.43 -8.29 -4.01
C ILE A 11 13.83 -7.77 -4.36
N ASP A 12 14.56 -8.51 -5.21
CA ASP A 12 15.94 -8.22 -5.60
C ASP A 12 16.07 -7.36 -6.86
N ARG A 13 14.98 -6.69 -7.27
CA ARG A 13 14.98 -5.89 -8.49
C ARG A 13 16.07 -4.80 -8.44
N PRO A 14 16.91 -4.66 -9.47
CA PRO A 14 18.07 -3.78 -9.43
C PRO A 14 17.71 -2.29 -9.53
N ASP A 15 16.50 -1.97 -10.01
CA ASP A 15 16.00 -0.61 -10.19
C ASP A 15 15.22 -0.08 -8.97
N ALA A 16 15.03 -0.87 -7.91
CA ALA A 16 14.47 -0.39 -6.65
C ALA A 16 15.55 0.26 -5.77
N GLY A 17 15.48 1.58 -5.64
CA GLY A 17 16.32 2.36 -4.73
C GLY A 17 15.71 2.61 -3.35
N LEU A 18 14.39 2.37 -3.18
CA LEU A 18 13.69 2.50 -1.91
C LEU A 18 12.53 1.51 -1.81
N VAL A 19 12.30 0.97 -0.62
CA VAL A 19 11.11 0.18 -0.28
C VAL A 19 10.41 0.83 0.91
N LEU A 20 9.11 1.06 0.77
CA LEU A 20 8.24 1.47 1.88
C LEU A 20 7.41 0.28 2.33
N ILE A 21 7.54 -0.06 3.62
CA ILE A 21 6.69 -1.05 4.27
C ILE A 21 5.83 -0.31 5.28
N SER A 22 4.51 -0.32 5.06
CA SER A 22 3.55 0.33 5.95
C SER A 22 2.60 -0.71 6.51
N ARG A 23 2.27 -0.59 7.80
CA ARG A 23 1.45 -1.55 8.53
C ARG A 23 0.42 -0.84 9.39
N TRP A 24 -0.82 -1.31 9.32
CA TRP A 24 -1.95 -0.75 10.06
C TRP A 24 -2.74 -1.86 10.74
N TYR A 25 -2.97 -1.70 12.05
CA TYR A 25 -3.96 -2.50 12.77
C TYR A 25 -5.36 -1.99 12.45
N VAL A 26 -6.26 -2.91 12.15
CA VAL A 26 -7.61 -2.66 11.64
C VAL A 26 -8.67 -3.47 12.41
N GLY A 27 -8.27 -4.33 13.34
CA GLY A 27 -9.15 -4.97 14.33
C GLY A 27 -9.86 -6.23 13.86
N THR A 28 -10.48 -6.23 12.67
CA THR A 28 -11.28 -7.38 12.19
C THR A 28 -10.94 -7.80 10.76
N PRO A 29 -11.21 -9.07 10.37
CA PRO A 29 -10.95 -9.53 9.01
C PRO A 29 -11.73 -8.77 7.93
N ASP A 30 -12.95 -8.33 8.24
CA ASP A 30 -13.77 -7.56 7.31
C ASP A 30 -13.19 -6.15 7.11
N GLN A 31 -12.76 -5.49 8.20
CA GLN A 31 -12.07 -4.20 8.13
C GLN A 31 -10.73 -4.33 7.40
N GLN A 32 -10.01 -5.41 7.63
CA GLN A 32 -8.75 -5.72 6.94
C GLN A 32 -8.93 -5.80 5.43
N ARG A 33 -9.97 -6.49 4.96
CA ARG A 33 -10.25 -6.57 3.53
C ARG A 33 -10.69 -5.22 2.96
N ALA A 34 -11.58 -4.52 3.65
CA ALA A 34 -12.05 -3.20 3.23
C ALA A 34 -10.91 -2.17 3.12
N VAL A 35 -10.02 -2.13 4.12
CA VAL A 35 -8.85 -1.24 4.13
C VAL A 35 -7.86 -1.60 3.03
N LEU A 36 -7.61 -2.89 2.80
CA LEU A 36 -6.71 -3.34 1.75
C LEU A 36 -7.24 -2.99 0.35
N ASP A 37 -8.51 -3.28 0.10
CA ASP A 37 -9.17 -3.00 -1.18
C ASP A 37 -9.20 -1.49 -1.44
N HIS A 38 -9.47 -0.67 -0.42
CA HIS A 38 -9.40 0.79 -0.53
C HIS A 38 -7.97 1.29 -0.83
N SER A 39 -6.98 0.77 -0.10
CA SER A 39 -5.58 1.18 -0.24
C SER A 39 -5.01 0.85 -1.62
N LEU A 40 -5.35 -0.31 -2.17
CA LEU A 40 -4.90 -0.73 -3.50
C LEU A 40 -5.72 -0.09 -4.62
N GLY A 41 -7.05 0.01 -4.44
CA GLY A 41 -7.94 0.59 -5.46
C GLY A 41 -7.63 2.05 -5.78
N ARG A 42 -6.98 2.79 -4.88
CA ARG A 42 -6.47 4.14 -5.16
C ARG A 42 -5.52 4.18 -6.37
N TRP A 43 -4.71 3.15 -6.57
CA TRP A 43 -3.75 3.08 -7.68
C TRP A 43 -4.40 2.75 -9.03
N ASP A 44 -5.64 2.27 -9.02
CA ASP A 44 -6.43 2.09 -10.24
C ASP A 44 -7.08 3.39 -10.70
N GLN A 45 -7.30 4.33 -9.78
CA GLN A 45 -7.98 5.61 -10.04
C GLN A 45 -7.02 6.77 -10.31
N LEU A 46 -5.75 6.64 -9.90
CA LEU A 46 -4.73 7.66 -10.07
C LEU A 46 -3.68 7.22 -11.09
N PRO A 47 -3.14 8.16 -11.89
CA PRO A 47 -1.92 7.89 -12.62
C PRO A 47 -0.83 7.39 -11.67
N TRP A 48 -0.11 6.35 -12.09
CA TRP A 48 1.03 5.87 -11.33
C TRP A 48 2.07 6.98 -11.20
N PRO A 49 2.53 7.29 -9.97
CA PRO A 49 3.56 8.29 -9.77
C PRO A 49 4.86 7.92 -10.50
N ASP A 50 5.55 8.94 -10.99
CA ASP A 50 6.86 8.74 -11.57
C ASP A 50 7.81 8.10 -10.56
N GLY A 51 8.34 6.93 -10.93
CA GLY A 51 9.27 6.17 -10.11
C GLY A 51 8.60 5.22 -9.10
N LEU A 52 7.28 5.11 -9.05
CA LEU A 52 6.62 3.99 -8.37
C LEU A 52 6.73 2.74 -9.24
N LEU A 53 7.25 1.66 -8.67
CA LEU A 53 7.62 0.46 -9.41
C LEU A 53 6.74 -0.75 -9.12
N SER A 54 6.23 -0.87 -7.89
CA SER A 54 5.26 -1.88 -7.51
C SER A 54 4.55 -1.46 -6.21
N VAL A 55 3.31 -1.91 -6.03
CA VAL A 55 2.59 -1.86 -4.75
C VAL A 55 1.92 -3.20 -4.55
N ASN A 56 2.16 -3.80 -3.39
CA ASN A 56 1.57 -5.09 -3.01
C ASN A 56 0.92 -4.95 -1.64
N GLY A 57 -0.27 -5.51 -1.51
CA GLY A 57 -1.02 -5.49 -0.26
C GLY A 57 -1.13 -6.90 0.33
N TYR A 58 -1.02 -6.98 1.66
CA TYR A 58 -1.07 -8.23 2.41
C TYR A 58 -2.01 -8.12 3.60
N THR A 59 -2.76 -9.19 3.81
CA THR A 59 -3.55 -9.41 5.03
C THR A 59 -2.75 -10.31 5.98
N SER A 60 -2.54 -9.88 7.23
CA SER A 60 -2.09 -10.73 8.32
C SER A 60 -2.95 -12.00 8.45
N THR A 61 -2.31 -13.12 8.81
CA THR A 61 -2.98 -14.39 9.11
C THR A 61 -3.84 -14.33 10.36
N ASP A 62 -3.58 -13.39 11.26
CA ASP A 62 -4.35 -13.17 12.49
C ASP A 62 -5.65 -12.38 12.22
N GLY A 63 -5.80 -11.83 11.00
CA GLY A 63 -7.03 -11.18 10.55
C GLY A 63 -7.23 -9.74 11.04
N ASP A 64 -6.21 -9.12 11.63
CA ASP A 64 -6.35 -7.84 12.34
C ASP A 64 -5.48 -6.71 11.78
N THR A 65 -4.65 -7.01 10.79
CA THR A 65 -3.58 -6.12 10.34
C THR A 65 -3.40 -6.16 8.83
N VAL A 66 -3.28 -4.98 8.21
CA VAL A 66 -2.92 -4.81 6.80
C VAL A 66 -1.47 -4.36 6.70
N MET A 67 -0.76 -4.86 5.69
CA MET A 67 0.56 -4.37 5.31
C MET A 67 0.61 -4.04 3.83
N THR A 68 1.22 -2.92 3.46
CA THR A 68 1.58 -2.63 2.07
C THR A 68 3.10 -2.62 1.90
N TYR A 69 3.52 -3.04 0.72
CA TYR A 69 4.90 -3.09 0.27
C TYR A 69 4.98 -2.34 -1.05
N ALA A 70 5.61 -1.16 -1.04
CA ALA A 70 5.77 -0.31 -2.22
C ALA A 70 7.25 -0.16 -2.58
N GLN A 71 7.59 -0.40 -3.85
CA GLN A 71 8.95 -0.22 -4.36
C GLN A 71 9.02 1.05 -5.20
N TRP A 72 10.10 1.80 -5.00
CA TRP A 72 10.36 3.06 -5.69
C TRP A 72 11.75 3.05 -6.32
N THR A 73 11.92 3.76 -7.43
CA THR A 73 13.22 3.92 -8.10
C THR A 73 14.23 4.64 -7.22
N SER A 74 13.76 5.55 -6.36
CA SER A 74 14.61 6.30 -5.45
C SER A 74 13.80 6.93 -4.32
N ASP A 75 14.48 7.26 -3.24
CA ASP A 75 13.93 8.08 -2.16
C ASP A 75 13.49 9.48 -2.63
N LYS A 76 14.17 10.07 -3.62
CA LYS A 76 13.75 11.33 -4.24
C LYS A 76 12.39 11.20 -4.93
N ALA A 77 12.17 10.14 -5.69
CA ALA A 77 10.89 9.88 -6.37
C ALA A 77 9.74 9.77 -5.37
N PHE A 78 9.94 9.00 -4.29
CA PHE A 78 8.98 8.90 -3.20
C PHE A 78 8.69 10.26 -2.54
N ARG A 79 9.73 11.04 -2.21
CA ARG A 79 9.53 12.37 -1.60
C ARG A 79 8.76 13.34 -2.47
N LEU A 80 8.98 13.32 -3.79
CA LEU A 80 8.22 14.16 -4.73
C LEU A 80 6.75 13.76 -4.74
N PHE A 81 6.47 12.46 -4.77
CA PHE A 81 5.10 11.95 -4.63
C PHE A 81 4.47 12.37 -3.30
N ASP A 82 5.15 12.16 -2.17
CA ASP A 82 4.59 12.46 -0.85
C ASP A 82 4.30 13.95 -0.65
N GLN A 83 5.14 14.84 -1.19
CA GLN A 83 4.89 16.29 -1.20
C GLN A 83 3.73 16.70 -2.11
N ALA A 84 3.58 16.04 -3.26
CA ALA A 84 2.52 16.31 -4.23
C ALA A 84 1.20 15.62 -3.87
N ARG A 85 1.22 14.69 -2.91
CA ARG A 85 0.04 13.96 -2.46
C ARG A 85 -1.01 14.98 -2.02
N PRO A 86 -2.18 15.03 -2.67
CA PRO A 86 -3.27 15.88 -2.20
C PRO A 86 -3.52 15.56 -0.73
N ALA A 87 -3.84 16.58 0.08
CA ALA A 87 -4.36 16.42 1.44
C ALA A 87 -5.77 15.80 1.38
N ILE A 88 -5.82 14.59 0.86
CA ILE A 88 -6.95 13.70 0.64
C ILE A 88 -6.35 12.36 1.07
N ASP A 89 -6.21 12.22 2.39
CA ASP A 89 -5.91 11.02 3.18
C ASP A 89 -5.23 11.50 4.46
N GLY A 90 -6.07 11.84 5.44
CA GLY A 90 -5.71 11.57 6.83
C GLY A 90 -5.26 10.11 6.94
N PRO A 91 -4.46 9.77 7.96
CA PRO A 91 -4.10 8.38 8.16
C PRO A 91 -5.38 7.53 8.17
N VAL A 92 -5.33 6.35 7.52
CA VAL A 92 -6.40 5.33 7.54
C VAL A 92 -6.91 5.02 8.97
N THR A 93 -6.21 5.51 10.00
CA THR A 93 -6.67 5.62 11.39
C THR A 93 -8.01 6.33 11.60
N GLU A 94 -8.52 7.15 10.66
CA GLU A 94 -9.89 7.70 10.80
C GLU A 94 -11.00 6.68 10.47
N ALA A 95 -10.67 5.56 9.81
CA ALA A 95 -11.62 4.50 9.49
C ALA A 95 -11.61 3.34 10.50
N CYS A 96 -10.70 3.33 11.48
CA CYS A 96 -10.62 2.31 12.53
C CYS A 96 -10.79 2.98 13.90
N PRO A 97 -11.98 2.95 14.53
CA PRO A 97 -12.08 3.29 15.94
C PRO A 97 -11.23 2.29 16.74
N GLY A 98 -10.53 2.82 17.76
CA GLY A 98 -9.76 2.00 18.70
C GLY A 98 -10.60 1.02 19.50
#